data_AF-A0A1J4SQ71-F1
#
_entry.id   AF-A0A1J4SQ71-F1
#
_cell.length_a   1.000
_cell.length_b   1.000
_cell.length_c   1.000
_cell.angle_alpha   90.00
_cell.angle_beta   90.00
_cell.angle_gamma   90.00
#
_symmetry.space_group_name_H-M   'P 1'
#
loop_
_entity.id
_entity.type
_entity.pdbx_description
1 polymer ?
#
loop_
_entity_poly.entity_id
_entity_poly.type
_entity_poly.pdbx_seq_one_letter_code
_entity_poly.pdbx_strand_id
1 'polypeptide(L)'
;MLTALANDPRHRDITLMAHSMGCWLTMEALRELRLTGQGRVLDRLGAVILAAPDIDLDVFRAQAQVVGRLEPPITVLASPDDRALEISTRLGGGRDRVGGLDVRDPRIQELASAYGVQLIDISNMAATDSLNHDRFIGAATALRNTLSPKKSANPIRKAGAYVLDAVAAVLETPGRIGRAAADRVQ
;
A
#
# COMPACT_ATOMS: atom_id res chain seq x y z
N MET A 1 15.79 14.27 1.71
CA MET A 1 15.01 14.27 2.97
C MET A 1 14.96 12.88 3.61
N LEU A 2 14.48 11.84 2.92
CA LEU A 2 14.38 10.48 3.49
C LEU A 2 15.72 9.93 4.01
N THR A 3 16.81 10.11 3.25
CA THR A 3 18.17 9.76 3.70
C THR A 3 18.58 10.49 4.98
N ALA A 4 18.18 11.76 5.15
CA ALA A 4 18.50 12.54 6.35
C ALA A 4 17.75 11.99 7.57
N LEU A 5 16.46 11.66 7.42
CA LEU A 5 15.66 11.04 8.48
C LEU A 5 16.18 9.65 8.86
N ALA A 6 16.57 8.83 7.89
CA ALA A 6 17.11 7.49 8.12
C ALA A 6 18.51 7.50 8.77
N ASN A 7 19.24 8.62 8.65
CA ASN A 7 20.54 8.81 9.28
C ASN A 7 20.44 9.37 10.70
N ASP A 8 19.30 9.90 11.11
CA ASP A 8 19.08 10.38 12.48
C ASP A 8 18.74 9.20 13.42
N PRO A 9 19.60 8.89 14.40
CA PRO A 9 19.39 7.74 15.29
C PRO A 9 18.16 7.86 16.19
N ARG A 10 17.55 9.05 16.30
CA ARG A 10 16.30 9.26 17.05
C ARG A 10 15.09 8.64 16.37
N HIS A 11 15.15 8.42 15.05
CA HIS A 11 14.08 7.80 14.29
C HIS A 11 14.41 6.32 14.06
N ARG A 12 13.75 5.46 14.84
CA ARG A 12 14.00 4.00 14.78
C ARG A 12 13.23 3.32 13.66
N ASP A 13 12.01 3.77 13.39
CA ASP A 13 11.13 3.23 12.35
C ASP A 13 10.49 4.37 11.54
N ILE A 14 10.65 4.35 10.21
CA ILE A 14 10.06 5.35 9.31
C ILE A 14 8.88 4.71 8.58
N THR A 15 7.68 5.29 8.73
CA THR A 15 6.53 4.93 7.89
C THR A 15 6.39 5.94 6.76
N LEU A 16 6.38 5.45 5.52
CA LEU A 16 6.17 6.24 4.32
C LEU A 16 4.75 5.99 3.80
N MET A 17 3.96 7.05 3.68
CA MET A 17 2.62 6.97 3.09
C MET A 17 2.52 7.98 1.95
N ALA A 18 2.00 7.52 0.83
CA ALA A 18 1.77 8.34 -0.35
C ALA A 18 0.39 8.08 -0.93
N HIS A 19 -0.14 9.07 -1.65
CA HIS A 19 -1.47 9.01 -2.25
C HIS A 19 -1.42 9.46 -3.72
N SER A 20 -2.21 8.82 -4.59
CA SER A 20 -2.36 9.17 -6.01
C SER A 20 -1.00 9.27 -6.71
N MET A 21 -0.69 10.37 -7.40
CA MET A 21 0.60 10.59 -8.07
C MET A 21 1.80 10.62 -7.10
N GLY A 22 1.59 10.92 -5.81
CA GLY A 22 2.64 10.85 -4.80
C GLY A 22 3.19 9.43 -4.64
N CYS A 23 2.40 8.42 -4.98
CA CYS A 23 2.84 7.03 -4.99
C CYS A 23 3.91 6.79 -6.06
N TRP A 24 3.77 7.39 -7.25
CA TRP A 24 4.76 7.29 -8.31
C TRP A 24 6.10 7.88 -7.88
N LEU A 25 6.08 9.09 -7.30
CA LEU A 25 7.28 9.75 -6.76
C LEU A 25 7.93 8.94 -5.65
N THR A 26 7.11 8.32 -4.79
CA THR A 26 7.60 7.45 -3.74
C THR A 26 8.31 6.23 -4.31
N MET A 27 7.71 5.54 -5.27
CA MET A 27 8.35 4.39 -5.94
C MET A 27 9.64 4.78 -6.65
N GLU A 28 9.69 5.96 -7.28
CA GLU A 28 10.90 6.44 -7.93
C GLU A 28 12.01 6.73 -6.92
N ALA A 29 11.68 7.35 -5.79
CA ALA A 29 12.65 7.58 -4.72
C ALA A 29 13.19 6.27 -4.14
N LEU A 30 12.35 5.26 -3.92
CA LEU A 30 12.80 3.93 -3.46
C LEU A 30 13.71 3.25 -4.50
N ARG A 31 13.35 3.37 -5.78
CA ARG A 31 14.15 2.87 -6.91
C ARG A 31 15.53 3.53 -6.94
N GLU A 32 15.58 4.86 -6.83
CA GLU A 32 16.84 5.62 -6.78
C GLU A 32 17.71 5.22 -5.59
N LEU A 33 17.12 5.05 -4.39
CA LEU A 33 17.84 4.58 -3.22
C LEU A 33 18.48 3.21 -3.44
N ARG A 34 17.77 2.29 -4.10
CA ARG A 34 18.34 0.98 -4.44
C ARG A 34 19.48 1.10 -5.45
N LEU A 35 19.27 1.87 -6.53
CA LEU A 35 20.26 2.05 -7.60
C LEU A 35 21.54 2.75 -7.11
N THR A 36 21.41 3.64 -6.13
CA THR A 36 22.54 4.36 -5.53
C THR A 36 23.18 3.62 -4.35
N GLY A 37 22.78 2.37 -4.08
CA GLY A 37 23.36 1.54 -3.01
C GLY A 37 22.96 1.97 -1.59
N GLN A 38 21.91 2.77 -1.42
CA GLN A 38 21.42 3.24 -0.12
C GLN A 38 20.50 2.22 0.58
N GLY A 39 20.87 0.94 0.55
CA GLY A 39 20.09 -0.15 1.17
C GLY A 39 19.79 0.09 2.65
N ARG A 40 20.74 0.65 3.40
CA ARG A 40 20.55 1.00 4.82
C ARG A 40 19.40 1.98 5.07
N VAL A 41 19.08 2.84 4.10
CA VAL A 41 17.92 3.76 4.19
C VAL A 41 16.62 2.98 4.02
N LEU A 42 16.59 2.02 3.08
CA LEU A 42 15.44 1.14 2.87
C LEU A 42 15.17 0.26 4.09
N ASP A 43 16.22 -0.24 4.75
CA ASP A 43 16.12 -1.07 5.96
C ASP A 43 15.53 -0.31 7.17
N ARG A 44 15.47 1.03 7.12
CA ARG A 44 14.84 1.87 8.16
C ARG A 44 13.34 2.09 7.92
N LEU A 45 12.81 1.64 6.78
CA LEU A 45 11.40 1.77 6.44
C LEU A 45 10.61 0.69 7.18
N GLY A 46 9.89 1.09 8.22
CA GLY A 46 9.00 0.20 8.98
C GLY A 46 7.68 -0.09 8.26
N ALA A 47 7.29 0.74 7.29
CA ALA A 47 6.17 0.48 6.37
C ALA A 47 6.22 1.43 5.17
N VAL A 48 5.78 0.96 4.00
CA VAL A 48 5.53 1.79 2.81
C VAL A 48 4.09 1.52 2.36
N ILE A 49 3.25 2.55 2.35
CA ILE A 49 1.82 2.47 2.03
C ILE A 49 1.51 3.39 0.84
N LEU A 50 1.02 2.81 -0.25
CA LEU A 50 0.60 3.51 -1.46
C LEU A 50 -0.92 3.48 -1.55
N ALA A 51 -1.56 4.64 -1.44
CA ALA A 51 -3.01 4.80 -1.48
C ALA A 51 -3.47 5.28 -2.87
N ALA A 52 -4.40 4.57 -3.50
CA ALA A 52 -4.89 4.86 -4.85
C ALA A 52 -3.77 5.21 -5.84
N PRO A 53 -2.71 4.39 -5.98
CA PRO A 53 -1.55 4.75 -6.79
C PRO A 53 -1.97 5.02 -8.24
N ASP A 54 -1.72 6.25 -8.68
CA ASP A 54 -1.90 6.66 -10.06
C ASP A 54 -0.61 6.33 -10.85
N ILE A 55 -0.33 5.04 -10.98
CA ILE A 55 0.86 4.49 -11.64
C ILE A 55 0.39 3.48 -12.68
N ASP A 56 0.93 3.57 -13.89
CA ASP A 56 0.76 2.52 -14.90
C ASP A 56 1.34 1.18 -14.40
N LEU A 57 0.63 0.07 -14.61
CA LEU A 57 1.03 -1.24 -14.11
C LEU A 57 2.44 -1.66 -14.57
N ASP A 58 2.81 -1.39 -15.82
CA ASP A 58 4.13 -1.74 -16.34
C ASP A 58 5.23 -0.90 -15.71
N VAL A 59 4.95 0.40 -15.48
CA VAL A 59 5.87 1.30 -14.76
C VAL A 59 6.06 0.83 -13.33
N PHE A 60 4.98 0.50 -12.64
CA PHE A 60 5.06 -0.01 -11.27
C PHE A 60 5.84 -1.32 -11.21
N ARG A 61 5.60 -2.24 -12.14
CA ARG A 61 6.33 -3.51 -12.27
C ARG A 61 7.83 -3.27 -12.43
N ALA A 62 8.21 -2.38 -13.35
CA ALA A 62 9.61 -2.05 -13.58
C ALA A 62 10.26 -1.42 -12.34
N GLN A 63 9.57 -0.52 -11.65
CA GLN A 63 10.04 0.08 -10.41
C GLN A 63 10.18 -0.96 -9.30
N ALA A 64 9.16 -1.80 -9.06
CA ALA A 64 9.16 -2.83 -8.02
C ALA A 64 10.27 -3.87 -8.26
N GLN A 65 10.53 -4.25 -9.52
CA GLN A 65 11.63 -5.15 -9.86
C GLN A 65 12.99 -4.57 -9.47
N VAL A 66 13.20 -3.27 -9.67
CA VAL A 66 14.44 -2.60 -9.25
C VAL A 66 14.51 -2.44 -7.74
N VAL A 67 13.43 -1.98 -7.09
CA VAL A 67 13.38 -1.82 -5.62
C VAL A 67 13.65 -3.15 -4.91
N GLY A 68 13.16 -4.25 -5.47
CA GLY A 68 13.24 -5.58 -4.87
C GLY A 68 12.31 -5.73 -3.66
N ARG A 69 12.42 -6.88 -2.97
CA ARG A 69 11.61 -7.14 -1.79
C ARG A 69 12.04 -6.25 -0.63
N LEU A 70 11.06 -5.65 0.03
CA LEU A 70 11.23 -4.95 1.31
C LEU A 70 10.67 -5.81 2.44
N GLU A 71 11.20 -5.61 3.64
CA GLU A 71 10.70 -6.23 4.87
C GLU A 71 10.39 -5.11 5.88
N PRO A 72 9.11 -4.77 6.11
CA PRO A 72 7.91 -5.39 5.53
C PRO A 72 7.66 -5.04 4.04
N PRO A 73 6.83 -5.85 3.33
CA PRO A 73 6.41 -5.59 1.95
C PRO A 73 5.82 -4.19 1.74
N ILE A 74 5.94 -3.66 0.52
CA ILE A 74 5.20 -2.46 0.10
C ILE A 74 3.71 -2.80 0.12
N THR A 75 2.91 -1.98 0.80
CA THR A 75 1.45 -2.12 0.83
C THR A 75 0.81 -1.18 -0.19
N VAL A 76 -0.04 -1.72 -1.04
CA VAL A 76 -0.83 -1.01 -2.04
C VAL A 76 -2.30 -1.11 -1.63
N LEU A 77 -2.93 0.03 -1.41
CA LEU A 77 -4.37 0.12 -1.19
C LEU A 77 -5.01 0.43 -2.54
N ALA A 78 -5.74 -0.54 -3.08
CA ALA A 78 -6.50 -0.42 -4.32
C ALA A 78 -7.99 -0.27 -4.01
N SER A 79 -8.70 0.46 -4.87
CA SER A 79 -10.15 0.62 -4.79
C SER A 79 -10.68 0.58 -6.23
N PRO A 80 -11.02 -0.60 -6.77
CA PRO A 80 -11.54 -0.77 -8.12
C PRO A 80 -12.74 0.13 -8.50
N ASP A 81 -13.50 0.59 -7.50
CA ASP A 81 -14.66 1.49 -7.65
C ASP A 81 -14.34 2.99 -7.51
N ASP A 82 -13.05 3.36 -7.42
CA ASP A 82 -12.65 4.75 -7.28
C ASP A 82 -12.80 5.53 -8.60
N ARG A 83 -13.77 6.44 -8.60
CA ARG A 83 -14.15 7.27 -9.75
C ARG A 83 -13.06 8.25 -10.15
N ALA A 84 -12.13 8.61 -9.25
CA ALA A 84 -11.02 9.50 -9.57
C ALA A 84 -9.97 8.79 -10.46
N LEU A 85 -9.75 7.48 -10.25
CA LEU A 85 -8.86 6.67 -11.07
C LEU A 85 -9.45 6.35 -12.46
N GLU A 86 -10.79 6.28 -12.56
CA GLU A 86 -11.49 6.15 -13.86
C GLU A 86 -11.19 7.32 -14.81
N ILE A 87 -11.08 8.54 -14.28
CA ILE A 87 -10.75 9.74 -15.06
C ILE A 87 -9.30 9.67 -15.57
N SER A 88 -8.36 9.25 -14.70
CA SER A 88 -6.95 9.10 -15.08
C SER A 88 -6.73 8.00 -16.13
N THR A 89 -7.43 6.87 -16.00
CA THR A 89 -7.37 5.74 -16.96
C THR A 89 -7.86 6.14 -18.35
N ARG A 90 -8.92 6.96 -18.42
CA ARG A 90 -9.46 7.51 -19.69
C ARG A 90 -8.50 8.51 -20.35
N LEU A 91 -7.77 9.30 -19.57
CA LEU A 91 -6.78 10.27 -20.08
C LEU A 91 -5.44 9.61 -20.44
N GLY A 92 -5.05 8.54 -19.76
CA GLY A 92 -3.81 7.78 -19.98
C GLY A 92 -3.86 6.76 -21.14
N GLY A 93 -4.92 6.77 -21.95
CA GLY A 93 -5.05 5.91 -23.13
C GLY A 93 -5.45 4.46 -22.83
N GLY A 94 -6.15 4.19 -21.73
CA GLY A 94 -6.73 2.87 -21.45
C GLY A 94 -5.74 1.82 -20.90
N ARG A 95 -4.63 2.25 -20.29
CA ARG A 95 -3.68 1.37 -19.61
C ARG A 95 -4.08 1.20 -18.14
N ASP A 96 -3.97 -0.02 -17.62
CA ASP A 96 -4.37 -0.34 -16.25
C ASP A 96 -3.51 0.42 -15.23
N ARG A 97 -4.18 1.08 -14.27
CA ARG A 97 -3.54 1.81 -13.17
C ARG A 97 -3.55 0.95 -11.92
N VAL A 98 -2.45 0.96 -11.18
CA VAL A 98 -2.27 0.10 -9.99
C VAL A 98 -3.37 0.31 -8.95
N GLY A 99 -3.86 1.53 -8.77
CA GLY A 99 -4.93 1.83 -7.80
C GLY A 99 -6.30 1.26 -8.18
N GLY A 100 -6.52 0.93 -9.46
CA GLY A 100 -7.79 0.39 -9.97
C GLY A 100 -7.78 -1.12 -10.22
N LEU A 101 -6.72 -1.82 -9.83
CA LEU A 101 -6.61 -3.27 -10.05
C LEU A 101 -7.60 -4.05 -9.20
N ASP A 102 -8.28 -5.03 -9.82
CA ASP A 102 -9.07 -6.01 -9.10
C ASP A 102 -8.14 -7.02 -8.40
N VAL A 103 -8.12 -6.99 -7.07
CA VAL A 103 -7.29 -7.86 -6.23
C VAL A 103 -7.73 -9.32 -6.30
N ARG A 104 -8.94 -9.59 -6.82
CA ARG A 104 -9.52 -10.92 -6.96
C ARG A 104 -9.09 -11.61 -8.25
N ASP A 105 -8.47 -10.88 -9.17
CA ASP A 105 -7.88 -11.46 -10.38
C ASP A 105 -6.63 -12.29 -10.03
N PRO A 106 -6.61 -13.61 -10.30
CA PRO A 106 -5.47 -14.48 -10.00
C PRO A 106 -4.14 -13.97 -10.56
N ARG A 107 -4.15 -13.28 -11.71
CA ARG A 107 -2.95 -12.71 -12.34
C ARG A 107 -2.35 -11.60 -11.47
N ILE A 108 -3.21 -10.77 -10.89
CA ILE A 108 -2.79 -9.67 -10.00
C ILE A 108 -2.23 -10.23 -8.69
N GLN A 109 -2.82 -11.31 -8.17
CA GLN A 109 -2.31 -11.99 -6.96
C GLN A 109 -0.93 -12.63 -7.17
N GLU A 110 -0.72 -13.26 -8.33
CA GLU A 110 0.57 -13.82 -8.70
C GLU A 110 1.62 -12.73 -8.84
N LEU A 111 1.29 -11.62 -9.50
CA LEU A 111 2.18 -10.45 -9.62
C LEU A 111 2.53 -9.87 -8.24
N ALA A 112 1.55 -9.66 -7.37
CA ALA A 112 1.79 -9.16 -6.01
C ALA A 112 2.76 -10.07 -5.24
N SER A 113 2.56 -11.39 -5.33
CA SER A 113 3.44 -12.38 -4.70
C SER A 113 4.85 -12.39 -5.31
N ALA A 114 4.95 -12.31 -6.64
CA ALA A 114 6.22 -12.32 -7.36
C ALA A 114 7.09 -11.12 -7.00
N TYR A 115 6.52 -9.91 -6.98
CA TYR A 115 7.23 -8.68 -6.66
C TYR A 115 7.35 -8.38 -5.16
N GLY A 116 6.78 -9.23 -4.29
CA GLY A 116 6.81 -9.02 -2.85
C GLY A 116 6.03 -7.78 -2.42
N VAL A 117 4.88 -7.55 -3.05
CA VAL A 117 3.95 -6.47 -2.77
C VAL A 117 2.73 -7.04 -2.05
N GLN A 118 2.22 -6.30 -1.09
CA GLN A 118 0.95 -6.55 -0.43
C GLN A 118 -0.12 -5.68 -1.07
N LEU A 119 -1.15 -6.28 -1.64
CA LEU A 119 -2.28 -5.57 -2.26
C LEU A 119 -3.52 -5.71 -1.36
N ILE A 120 -4.18 -4.61 -1.05
CA ILE A 120 -5.36 -4.58 -0.18
C ILE A 120 -6.48 -3.83 -0.91
N ASP A 121 -7.60 -4.52 -1.16
CA ASP A 121 -8.84 -3.92 -1.64
C ASP A 121 -9.56 -3.22 -0.49
N ILE A 122 -9.79 -1.92 -0.64
CA ILE A 122 -10.49 -1.07 0.33
C ILE A 122 -11.85 -0.57 -0.18
N SER A 123 -12.35 -1.10 -1.31
CA SER A 123 -13.65 -0.70 -1.88
C SER A 123 -14.82 -0.91 -0.92
N ASN A 124 -14.71 -1.87 0.01
CA ASN A 124 -15.74 -2.13 1.00
C ASN A 124 -15.69 -1.17 2.22
N MET A 125 -14.77 -0.20 2.27
CA MET A 125 -14.72 0.78 3.36
C MET A 125 -15.70 1.94 3.14
N ALA A 126 -16.30 2.45 4.22
CA ALA A 126 -17.18 3.63 4.12
C ALA A 126 -16.37 4.86 3.66
N ALA A 127 -16.83 5.53 2.60
CA ALA A 127 -16.34 6.84 2.20
C ALA A 127 -17.23 7.94 2.78
N THR A 128 -16.62 8.99 3.30
CA THR A 128 -17.32 10.21 3.73
C THR A 128 -17.44 11.27 2.64
N ASP A 129 -16.71 11.14 1.54
CA ASP A 129 -16.76 12.05 0.39
C ASP A 129 -17.25 11.36 -0.89
N SER A 130 -17.92 12.17 -1.72
CA SER A 130 -18.51 11.88 -3.03
C SER A 130 -17.57 11.26 -4.06
N LEU A 131 -16.26 11.43 -3.88
CA LEU A 131 -15.20 10.87 -4.73
C LEU A 131 -14.60 9.57 -4.17
N ASN A 132 -15.16 8.99 -3.10
CA ASN A 132 -14.62 7.81 -2.39
C ASN A 132 -13.21 7.98 -1.77
N HIS A 133 -12.70 9.21 -1.74
CA HIS A 133 -11.29 9.56 -1.47
C HIS A 133 -10.86 9.45 0.01
N ASP A 134 -11.80 9.52 0.96
CA ASP A 134 -11.47 9.47 2.40
C ASP A 134 -11.21 8.06 2.96
N ARG A 135 -11.56 7.01 2.19
CA ARG A 135 -11.37 5.60 2.60
C ARG A 135 -9.91 5.31 2.93
N PHE A 136 -8.99 5.95 2.20
CA PHE A 136 -7.54 5.78 2.36
C PHE A 136 -7.01 6.31 3.70
N ILE A 137 -7.58 7.41 4.24
CA ILE A 137 -7.15 7.98 5.52
C ILE A 137 -7.55 7.04 6.67
N GLY A 138 -8.77 6.51 6.62
CA GLY A 138 -9.24 5.50 7.55
C GLY A 138 -8.41 4.21 7.47
N ALA A 139 -8.19 3.71 6.25
CA ALA A 139 -7.42 2.50 5.99
C ALA A 139 -5.97 2.61 6.49
N ALA A 140 -5.28 3.70 6.18
CA ALA A 140 -3.89 3.89 6.59
C ALA A 140 -3.74 4.09 8.10
N THR A 141 -4.71 4.72 8.76
CA THR A 141 -4.73 4.84 10.23
C THR A 141 -4.90 3.47 10.89
N ALA A 142 -5.84 2.66 10.41
CA ALA A 142 -6.03 1.28 10.90
C ALA A 142 -4.81 0.38 10.60
N LEU A 143 -4.22 0.54 9.41
CA LEU A 143 -3.07 -0.25 8.98
C LEU A 143 -1.80 0.11 9.75
N ARG A 144 -1.56 1.39 10.08
CA ARG A 144 -0.42 1.81 10.93
C ARG A 144 -0.43 1.14 12.30
N ASN A 145 -1.60 1.06 12.93
CA ASN A 145 -1.77 0.39 14.23
C ASN A 145 -1.53 -1.14 14.11
N THR A 146 -1.79 -1.70 12.93
CA THR A 146 -1.68 -3.13 12.63
C THR A 146 -0.27 -3.55 12.20
N LEU A 147 0.45 -2.70 11.46
CA LEU A 147 1.81 -2.95 10.97
C LEU A 147 2.90 -2.59 11.99
N SER A 148 2.55 -1.86 13.05
CA SER A 148 3.47 -1.49 14.13
C SER A 148 4.12 -2.74 14.76
N PRO A 149 5.44 -2.72 15.03
CA PRO A 149 6.23 -3.91 15.36
C PRO A 149 5.87 -4.62 16.68
N LYS A 150 4.93 -4.11 17.47
CA LYS A 150 4.59 -4.61 18.82
C LYS A 150 3.51 -5.70 18.89
N LYS A 151 2.87 -6.13 17.79
CA LYS A 151 1.88 -7.24 17.82
C LYS A 151 2.19 -8.32 16.75
N SER A 152 2.85 -9.38 17.21
CA SER A 152 3.58 -10.38 16.42
C SER A 152 2.75 -11.54 15.81
N ALA A 153 1.49 -11.33 15.39
CA ALA A 153 0.69 -12.45 14.87
C ALA A 153 -0.34 -12.10 13.78
N ASN A 154 -0.15 -11.02 13.02
CA ASN A 154 -1.14 -10.63 12.00
C ASN A 154 -0.77 -11.15 10.59
N PRO A 155 -1.63 -11.92 9.89
CA PRO A 155 -1.41 -12.40 8.52
C PRO A 155 -1.12 -11.28 7.49
N ILE A 156 -1.52 -10.04 7.79
CA ILE A 156 -1.37 -8.83 6.94
C ILE A 156 0.10 -8.34 6.88
N ARG A 157 1.11 -9.15 7.20
CA ARG A 157 2.54 -8.75 7.06
C ARG A 157 3.27 -9.46 5.92
N LYS A 158 2.56 -10.28 5.14
CA LYS A 158 3.12 -11.05 4.01
C LYS A 158 2.63 -10.48 2.69
N ALA A 159 3.49 -10.53 1.67
CA ALA A 159 3.13 -10.23 0.29
C ALA A 159 1.97 -11.12 -0.18
N GLY A 160 1.10 -10.58 -1.03
CA GLY A 160 -0.15 -11.21 -1.45
C GLY A 160 -1.32 -10.23 -1.53
N ALA A 161 -2.48 -10.71 -1.98
CA ALA A 161 -3.71 -9.92 -2.11
C ALA A 161 -4.69 -10.20 -0.97
N TYR A 162 -5.31 -9.15 -0.45
CA TYR A 162 -6.23 -9.19 0.67
C TYR A 162 -7.45 -8.28 0.39
N VAL A 163 -8.60 -8.62 0.94
CA VAL A 163 -9.80 -7.75 0.94
C VAL A 163 -10.06 -7.28 2.37
N LEU A 164 -10.36 -5.99 2.53
CA LEU A 164 -10.68 -5.41 3.82
C LEU A 164 -12.15 -5.00 3.88
N ASP A 165 -12.93 -5.67 4.74
CA ASP A 165 -14.36 -5.38 4.92
C ASP A 165 -14.59 -4.22 5.90
N ALA A 166 -15.57 -3.34 5.63
CA ALA A 166 -15.96 -2.22 6.49
C ALA A 166 -16.20 -2.61 7.96
N VAL A 167 -16.67 -3.83 8.22
CA VAL A 167 -16.87 -4.34 9.59
C VAL A 167 -15.55 -4.40 10.36
N ALA A 168 -14.43 -4.70 9.70
CA ALA A 168 -13.11 -4.75 10.32
C ALA A 168 -12.55 -3.35 10.65
N ALA A 169 -12.93 -2.31 9.88
CA ALA A 169 -12.49 -0.94 10.11
C ALA A 169 -13.30 -0.22 11.22
N VAL A 170 -14.59 -0.55 11.38
CA VAL A 170 -15.47 0.06 12.39
C VAL A 170 -15.33 -0.58 13.78
N LEU A 171 -14.83 -1.81 13.87
CA LEU A 171 -14.61 -2.52 15.14
C LEU A 171 -13.49 -1.93 16.03
N GLU A 172 -12.75 -0.92 15.58
CA GLU A 172 -11.86 -0.08 16.41
C GLU A 172 -12.64 1.06 17.11
N THR A 173 -13.89 0.80 17.53
CA THR A 173 -14.59 1.69 18.48
C THR A 173 -13.98 1.48 19.87
N PRO A 174 -13.64 2.52 20.67
CA PRO A 174 -12.94 2.33 21.94
C PRO A 174 -13.82 1.52 22.91
N GLY A 175 -13.48 0.25 23.12
CA GLY A 175 -14.15 -0.58 24.14
C GLY A 175 -14.38 -2.06 23.82
N ARG A 176 -14.19 -2.53 22.58
CA ARG A 176 -14.31 -3.98 22.27
C ARG A 176 -13.16 -4.45 21.40
N ILE A 177 -12.26 -5.23 21.99
CA ILE A 177 -11.08 -5.79 21.33
C ILE A 177 -11.54 -6.94 20.43
N GLY A 178 -11.84 -6.64 19.17
CA GLY A 178 -12.13 -7.62 18.12
C GLY A 178 -10.99 -7.65 17.09
N ARG A 179 -10.53 -8.83 16.72
CA ARG A 179 -9.47 -9.08 15.74
C ARG A 179 -9.87 -8.48 14.38
N ALA A 180 -9.11 -7.52 13.85
CA ALA A 180 -9.24 -7.09 12.46
C ALA A 180 -9.02 -8.31 11.55
N ALA A 181 -10.02 -8.67 10.75
CA ALA A 181 -9.95 -9.75 9.79
C ALA A 181 -9.77 -9.15 8.39
N ALA A 182 -8.60 -9.39 7.79
CA ALA A 182 -8.44 -9.28 6.36
C ALA A 182 -8.22 -10.69 5.84
N ASP A 183 -9.12 -11.14 4.98
CA ASP A 183 -9.04 -12.48 4.42
C ASP A 183 -8.20 -12.44 3.15
N ARG A 184 -7.29 -13.41 3.04
CA ARG A 184 -6.48 -13.60 1.85
C ARG A 184 -7.39 -14.17 0.76
N VAL A 185 -7.35 -13.57 -0.42
CA VAL A 185 -8.06 -14.12 -1.57
C VAL A 185 -7.29 -15.36 -2.03
N GLN A 186 -7.99 -16.49 -2.16
CA GLN A 186 -7.45 -17.79 -2.61
C GLN A 186 -7.26 -17.83 -4.12
#